data_AF-A0A1Z3HVJ4-F1
#
_entry.id   AF-A0A1Z3HVJ4-F1
#
_cell.length_a   1.000
_cell.length_b   1.000
_cell.length_c   1.000
_cell.angle_alpha   90.00
_cell.angle_beta   90.00
_cell.angle_gamma   90.00
#
_symmetry.space_group_name_H-M   'P 1'
#
loop_
_entity.id
_entity.type
_entity.pdbx_description
1 polymer ?
#
loop_
_entity_poly.entity_id
_entity_poly.type
_entity_poly.pdbx_seq_one_letter_code
_entity_poly.pdbx_strand_id
1 'polypeptide(L)'
;MSHIDLSKLKWVKVIHDPSGWAYTRDRIRDMPHTVDHNYVTVFPLGFHTDKANQLEAADQVALIQNGRLTHLVEILDCEAYEEGLWYHRICRVLWWQPEVEDWSSLTPQRELLGFDPALQDGEPHLIETLKRFGERWNDNGKMAGFRAYLAERL
;
A
#
# COMPACT_ATOMS: atom_id res chain seq x y z
N MET A 1 17.20 13.33 3.68
CA MET A 1 16.16 12.36 3.29
C MET A 1 14.83 12.94 3.76
N SER A 2 13.88 13.17 2.86
CA SER A 2 12.55 13.64 3.25
C SER A 2 11.90 12.55 4.10
N HIS A 3 11.64 12.86 5.36
CA HIS A 3 11.01 11.94 6.29
C HIS A 3 9.58 11.67 5.83
N ILE A 4 9.27 10.44 5.43
CA ILE A 4 7.90 10.07 5.07
C ILE A 4 7.09 9.99 6.37
N ASP A 5 5.97 10.70 6.42
CA ASP A 5 5.06 10.62 7.56
C ASP A 5 4.18 9.37 7.44
N LEU A 6 4.42 8.39 8.32
CA LEU A 6 3.66 7.14 8.39
C LEU A 6 2.64 7.14 9.55
N SER A 7 2.33 8.30 10.13
CA SER A 7 1.43 8.43 11.29
C SER A 7 0.01 7.92 11.06
N LYS A 8 -0.40 7.73 9.80
CA LYS A 8 -1.71 7.21 9.40
C LYS A 8 -1.66 5.81 8.78
N LEU A 9 -0.49 5.17 8.74
CA LEU A 9 -0.34 3.81 8.22
C LEU A 9 -1.01 2.84 9.18
N LYS A 10 -2.14 2.27 8.76
CA LYS A 10 -2.88 1.26 9.54
C LYS A 10 -3.42 0.11 8.69
N TRP A 11 -3.37 0.24 7.36
CA TRP A 11 -3.88 -0.75 6.43
C TRP A 11 -2.77 -1.43 5.64
N VAL A 12 -3.00 -2.69 5.28
CA VAL A 12 -2.22 -3.42 4.28
C VAL A 12 -3.18 -4.06 3.29
N LYS A 13 -2.76 -4.12 2.03
CA LYS A 13 -3.52 -4.75 0.96
C LYS A 13 -2.58 -5.52 0.04
N VAL A 14 -2.96 -6.74 -0.31
CA VAL A 14 -2.28 -7.50 -1.36
C VAL A 14 -2.89 -7.15 -2.72
N ILE A 15 -2.04 -6.95 -3.70
CA ILE A 15 -2.40 -6.69 -5.08
C ILE A 15 -2.16 -7.97 -5.88
N HIS A 16 -3.20 -8.37 -6.61
CA HIS A 16 -3.15 -9.48 -7.54
C HIS A 16 -3.46 -8.94 -8.92
N ASP A 17 -2.52 -9.14 -9.85
CA ASP A 17 -2.69 -8.74 -11.23
C ASP A 17 -2.03 -9.79 -12.13
N PRO A 18 -2.80 -10.47 -12.99
CA PRO A 18 -2.29 -11.54 -13.85
C PRO A 18 -1.38 -11.03 -14.98
N SER A 19 -1.41 -9.72 -15.27
CA SER A 19 -0.57 -9.08 -16.29
C SER A 19 0.79 -8.63 -15.74
N GLY A 20 1.10 -8.92 -14.47
CA GLY A 20 2.38 -8.60 -13.84
C GLY A 20 2.24 -7.57 -12.73
N TRP A 21 3.26 -6.72 -12.55
CA TRP A 21 3.24 -5.66 -11.53
C TRP A 21 2.17 -4.62 -11.84
N ALA A 22 1.23 -4.39 -10.90
CA ALA A 22 -0.01 -3.67 -11.17
C ALA A 22 0.18 -2.17 -11.38
N TYR A 23 1.04 -1.57 -10.55
CA TYR A 23 1.17 -0.13 -10.39
C TYR A 23 2.61 0.32 -10.68
N THR A 24 3.22 -0.17 -11.76
CA THR A 24 4.50 0.40 -12.23
C THR A 24 4.27 1.82 -12.75
N ARG A 25 5.34 2.62 -12.85
CA ARG A 25 5.22 4.01 -13.32
C ARG A 25 4.55 4.11 -14.68
N ASP A 26 4.95 3.28 -15.65
CA ASP A 26 4.37 3.28 -16.99
C ASP A 26 2.88 2.92 -16.96
N ARG A 27 2.52 1.88 -16.19
CA ARG A 27 1.11 1.48 -16.06
C ARG A 27 0.27 2.56 -15.39
N ILE A 28 0.78 3.22 -14.35
CA ILE A 28 0.07 4.33 -13.70
C ILE A 28 -0.18 5.47 -14.69
N ARG A 29 0.83 5.84 -15.49
CA ARG A 29 0.70 6.92 -16.50
C ARG A 29 -0.38 6.67 -17.53
N ASP A 30 -0.63 5.41 -17.85
CA ASP A 30 -1.65 5.00 -18.81
C ASP A 30 -3.05 4.84 -18.17
N MET A 31 -3.16 4.90 -16.84
CA MET A 31 -4.45 4.79 -16.14
C MET A 31 -5.29 6.06 -16.30
N PRO A 32 -6.62 5.94 -16.41
CA PRO A 32 -7.51 7.09 -16.33
C PRO A 32 -7.44 7.72 -14.93
N HIS A 33 -7.72 9.01 -14.84
CA HIS A 33 -7.77 9.75 -13.58
C HIS A 33 -6.43 9.78 -12.79
N THR A 34 -5.31 9.51 -13.47
CA THR A 34 -3.97 9.64 -12.89
C THR A 34 -3.43 11.07 -12.99
N VAL A 35 -2.67 11.47 -11.98
CA VAL A 35 -1.75 12.61 -12.03
C VAL A 35 -0.35 12.11 -11.70
N ASP A 36 0.59 12.21 -12.63
CA ASP A 36 2.02 11.91 -12.39
C ASP A 36 2.85 13.14 -12.79
N HIS A 37 3.10 14.04 -11.83
CA HIS A 37 3.80 15.31 -12.09
C HIS A 37 4.63 15.76 -10.89
N ASN A 38 5.85 16.25 -11.14
CA ASN A 38 6.76 16.77 -10.10
C ASN A 38 6.89 15.87 -8.86
N TYR A 39 7.11 14.57 -9.07
CA TYR A 39 7.22 13.55 -8.01
C TYR A 39 5.93 13.33 -7.18
N VAL A 40 4.80 13.89 -7.62
CA VAL A 40 3.48 13.59 -7.09
C VAL A 40 2.79 12.63 -8.04
N THR A 41 2.54 11.42 -7.55
CA THR A 41 1.83 10.37 -8.29
C THR A 41 0.50 10.08 -7.57
N VAL A 42 -0.62 10.28 -8.26
CA VAL A 42 -1.99 10.00 -7.80
C VAL A 42 -2.63 9.08 -8.82
N PHE A 43 -3.28 8.01 -8.35
CA PHE A 43 -3.92 7.04 -9.25
C PHE A 43 -5.11 6.34 -8.54
N PRO A 44 -6.02 5.75 -9.31
CA PRO A 44 -7.10 4.93 -8.76
C PRO A 44 -6.60 3.54 -8.33
N LEU A 45 -6.69 3.25 -7.03
CA LEU A 45 -6.43 1.94 -6.45
C LEU A 45 -7.69 1.06 -6.53
N GLY A 46 -7.61 -0.05 -7.28
CA GLY A 46 -8.75 -0.95 -7.50
C GLY A 46 -8.95 -1.99 -6.40
N PHE A 47 -10.21 -2.30 -6.08
CA PHE A 47 -10.71 -3.29 -5.12
C PHE A 47 -11.82 -4.15 -5.75
N HIS A 48 -11.84 -5.44 -5.44
CA HIS A 48 -12.88 -6.37 -5.93
C HIS A 48 -14.17 -6.34 -5.10
N THR A 49 -14.16 -5.67 -3.94
CA THR A 49 -15.28 -5.65 -3.00
C THR A 49 -15.51 -4.25 -2.49
N ASP A 50 -16.74 -4.02 -2.01
CA ASP A 50 -17.19 -2.78 -1.37
C ASP A 50 -16.42 -2.46 -0.07
N LYS A 51 -15.59 -3.38 0.44
CA LYS A 51 -14.65 -3.15 1.54
C LYS A 51 -13.65 -2.03 1.25
N ALA A 52 -13.53 -1.59 0.00
CA ALA A 52 -12.90 -0.32 -0.35
C ALA A 52 -13.41 0.85 0.50
N ASN A 53 -14.69 0.85 0.91
CA ASN A 53 -15.32 1.88 1.73
C ASN A 53 -14.96 1.80 3.23
N GLN A 54 -14.19 0.78 3.66
CA GLN A 54 -13.66 0.74 5.04
C GLN A 54 -12.49 1.70 5.24
N LEU A 55 -11.81 2.10 4.16
CA LEU A 55 -10.74 3.08 4.24
C LEU A 55 -11.33 4.49 4.36
N GLU A 56 -10.74 5.31 5.21
CA GLU A 56 -11.12 6.71 5.36
C GLU A 56 -10.16 7.62 4.58
N ALA A 57 -10.58 8.85 4.29
CA ALA A 57 -9.66 9.85 3.76
C ALA A 57 -8.47 10.05 4.71
N ALA A 58 -7.28 10.28 4.14
CA ALA A 58 -5.99 10.34 4.82
C ALA A 58 -5.51 9.03 5.46
N ASP A 59 -6.23 7.91 5.33
CA ASP A 59 -5.68 6.62 5.70
C ASP A 59 -4.52 6.24 4.80
N GLN A 60 -3.48 5.64 5.39
CA GLN A 60 -2.33 5.15 4.63
C GLN A 60 -2.34 3.62 4.58
N VAL A 61 -1.95 3.09 3.41
CA VAL A 61 -2.04 1.69 3.04
C VAL A 61 -0.70 1.21 2.52
N ALA A 62 -0.24 0.08 3.04
CA ALA A 62 0.87 -0.68 2.46
C ALA A 62 0.36 -1.60 1.35
N LEU A 63 0.88 -1.42 0.14
CA LEU A 63 0.55 -2.26 -1.01
C LEU A 63 1.62 -3.33 -1.19
N ILE A 64 1.18 -4.57 -1.13
CA ILE A 64 2.02 -5.75 -1.29
C ILE A 64 1.70 -6.42 -2.62
N GLN A 65 2.70 -6.84 -3.38
CA GLN A 65 2.50 -7.71 -4.53
C GLN A 65 3.61 -8.75 -4.56
N ASN A 66 3.27 -10.02 -4.81
CA ASN A 66 4.23 -11.13 -4.93
C ASN A 66 5.28 -11.19 -3.80
N GLY A 67 4.89 -10.93 -2.55
CA GLY A 67 5.83 -10.97 -1.42
C GLY A 67 6.69 -9.71 -1.24
N ARG A 68 6.44 -8.64 -2.00
CA ARG A 68 7.19 -7.37 -2.00
C ARG A 68 6.30 -6.23 -1.52
N LEU A 69 6.85 -5.34 -0.68
CA LEU A 69 6.23 -4.04 -0.43
C LEU A 69 6.53 -3.15 -1.64
N THR A 70 5.48 -2.77 -2.37
CA THR A 70 5.63 -2.03 -3.63
C THR A 70 5.40 -0.54 -3.45
N HIS A 71 4.38 -0.19 -2.65
CA HIS A 71 4.02 1.19 -2.39
C HIS A 71 3.57 1.39 -0.95
N LEU A 72 3.71 2.62 -0.50
CA LEU A 72 2.86 3.21 0.54
C LEU A 72 2.03 4.29 -0.12
N VAL A 73 0.72 4.24 0.08
CA VAL A 73 -0.22 5.21 -0.48
C VAL A 73 -1.05 5.83 0.61
N GLU A 74 -1.58 7.02 0.34
CA GLU A 74 -2.57 7.70 1.17
C GLU A 74 -3.86 7.89 0.37
N ILE A 75 -4.99 7.58 0.98
CA ILE A 75 -6.32 7.73 0.39
C ILE A 75 -6.75 9.20 0.41
N LEU A 76 -7.24 9.71 -0.72
CA LEU A 76 -7.59 11.13 -0.91
C LEU A 76 -9.10 11.41 -0.90
N ASP A 77 -9.92 10.41 -1.22
CA ASP A 77 -11.37 10.53 -1.34
C ASP A 77 -12.09 10.01 -0.09
N CYS A 78 -13.37 10.36 0.03
CA CYS A 78 -14.23 9.96 1.16
C CYS A 78 -14.93 8.62 0.93
N GLU A 79 -15.18 8.25 -0.33
CA GLU A 79 -15.93 7.06 -0.72
C GLU A 79 -15.35 6.45 -2.00
N ALA A 80 -15.55 5.15 -2.20
CA ALA A 80 -15.17 4.49 -3.43
C ALA A 80 -16.16 4.81 -4.55
N TYR A 81 -15.65 4.98 -5.77
CA TYR A 81 -16.48 4.97 -6.97
C TYR A 81 -16.43 3.60 -7.65
N GLU A 82 -17.50 3.24 -8.34
CA GLU A 82 -17.61 1.97 -9.05
C GLU A 82 -17.29 2.13 -10.53
N GLU A 83 -16.49 1.21 -11.07
CA GLU A 83 -16.22 1.08 -12.50
C GLU A 83 -16.26 -0.41 -12.89
N GLY A 84 -17.33 -0.81 -13.58
CA GLY A 84 -17.55 -2.22 -13.93
C GLY A 84 -17.80 -3.09 -12.68
N LEU A 85 -16.92 -4.05 -12.42
CA LEU A 85 -16.98 -4.96 -11.27
C LEU A 85 -16.00 -4.58 -10.15
N TRP A 86 -15.46 -3.37 -10.21
CA TRP A 86 -14.41 -2.89 -9.31
C TRP A 86 -14.84 -1.63 -8.58
N TYR A 87 -14.34 -1.50 -7.36
CA TYR A 87 -14.44 -0.31 -6.53
C TYR A 87 -13.07 0.36 -6.52
N HIS A 88 -13.03 1.67 -6.75
CA HIS A 88 -11.78 2.42 -6.86
C HIS A 88 -11.70 3.50 -5.78
N ARG A 89 -10.51 3.63 -5.19
CA ARG A 89 -10.15 4.73 -4.28
C ARG A 89 -9.05 5.56 -4.92
N ILE A 90 -9.20 6.88 -4.95
CA ILE A 90 -8.14 7.79 -5.38
C ILE A 90 -7.09 7.86 -4.27
N CYS A 91 -5.84 7.55 -4.60
CA CYS A 91 -4.74 7.58 -3.65
C CYS A 91 -3.53 8.33 -4.20
N ARG A 92 -2.74 8.94 -3.32
CA ARG A 92 -1.40 9.46 -3.64
C ARG A 92 -0.32 8.50 -3.16
N VAL A 93 0.75 8.37 -3.93
CA VAL A 93 1.95 7.64 -3.50
C VAL A 93 2.71 8.47 -2.48
N LEU A 94 3.00 7.87 -1.33
CA LEU A 94 3.91 8.40 -0.31
C LEU A 94 5.32 7.86 -0.48
N TRP A 95 5.43 6.60 -0.91
CA TRP A 95 6.70 5.93 -1.16
C TRP A 95 6.55 4.82 -2.19
N TRP A 96 7.58 4.68 -3.03
CA TRP A 96 7.80 3.59 -3.98
C TRP A 96 9.21 3.76 -4.59
N GLN A 97 9.66 2.78 -5.38
CA GLN A 97 10.92 2.84 -6.12
C GLN A 97 10.65 2.81 -7.63
N PRO A 98 10.20 3.92 -8.23
CA PRO A 98 9.69 3.93 -9.59
C PRO A 98 10.76 3.75 -10.68
N GLU A 99 12.04 3.93 -10.33
CA GLU A 99 13.18 3.71 -11.23
C GLU A 99 13.61 2.23 -11.29
N VAL A 100 13.04 1.36 -10.44
CA VAL A 100 13.33 -0.07 -10.48
C VAL A 100 12.59 -0.68 -11.67
N GLU A 101 13.35 -1.21 -12.63
CA GLU A 101 12.81 -1.88 -13.82
C GLU A 101 12.25 -3.27 -13.51
N ASP A 102 12.91 -4.03 -12.62
CA ASP A 102 12.47 -5.36 -12.19
C ASP A 102 12.07 -5.37 -10.71
N TRP A 103 10.77 -5.32 -10.44
CA TRP A 103 10.25 -5.31 -9.08
C TRP A 103 10.39 -6.65 -8.36
N SER A 104 10.79 -7.72 -9.06
CA SER A 104 11.14 -8.99 -8.42
C SER A 104 12.35 -8.85 -7.49
N SER A 105 13.24 -7.87 -7.76
CA SER A 105 14.42 -7.57 -6.96
C SER A 105 14.14 -6.70 -5.74
N LEU A 106 12.91 -6.20 -5.55
CA LEU A 106 12.56 -5.43 -4.37
C LEU A 106 12.79 -6.25 -3.10
N THR A 107 13.09 -5.55 -2.01
CA THR A 107 13.27 -6.17 -0.70
C THR A 107 11.99 -6.94 -0.31
N PRO A 108 12.11 -8.17 0.22
CA PRO A 108 10.96 -8.91 0.73
C PRO A 108 10.17 -8.08 1.74
N GLN A 109 8.83 -8.11 1.63
CA GLN A 109 7.95 -7.33 2.52
C GLN A 109 8.23 -7.58 4.01
N ARG A 110 8.58 -8.82 4.38
CA ARG A 110 8.84 -9.22 5.76
C ARG A 110 10.05 -8.53 6.37
N GLU A 111 11.02 -8.13 5.55
CA GLU A 111 12.24 -7.45 5.99
C GLU A 111 11.97 -5.95 6.19
N LEU A 112 11.13 -5.33 5.35
CA LEU A 112 10.73 -3.94 5.51
C LEU A 112 9.68 -3.76 6.61
N LEU A 113 8.66 -4.62 6.67
CA LEU A 113 7.58 -4.56 7.64
C LEU A 113 7.99 -5.12 9.02
N GLY A 114 9.04 -5.94 9.08
CA GLY A 114 9.48 -6.64 10.29
C GLY A 114 8.58 -7.80 10.71
N PHE A 115 7.55 -8.12 9.93
CA PHE A 115 6.69 -9.29 10.05
C PHE A 115 6.14 -9.68 8.67
N ASP A 116 5.66 -10.90 8.51
CA ASP A 116 5.02 -11.35 7.27
C ASP A 116 3.48 -11.35 7.43
N PRO A 117 2.74 -10.51 6.69
CA PRO A 117 1.27 -10.43 6.80
C PRO A 117 0.53 -11.75 6.51
N ALA A 118 1.10 -12.65 5.71
CA ALA A 118 0.48 -13.92 5.30
C ALA A 118 -0.94 -13.79 4.73
N LEU A 119 -1.21 -12.69 4.02
CA LEU A 119 -2.47 -12.43 3.33
C LEU A 119 -2.43 -13.01 1.91
N GLN A 120 -3.57 -13.51 1.44
CA GLN A 120 -3.74 -14.08 0.09
C GLN A 120 -4.93 -13.49 -0.68
N ASP A 121 -5.70 -12.62 -0.03
CA ASP A 121 -6.84 -11.94 -0.65
C ASP A 121 -6.49 -10.50 -1.02
N GLY A 122 -7.26 -9.92 -1.94
CA GLY A 122 -7.08 -8.55 -2.42
C GLY A 122 -7.79 -7.47 -1.58
N GLU A 123 -8.29 -7.83 -0.40
CA GLU A 123 -9.03 -6.93 0.48
C GLU A 123 -8.08 -6.09 1.35
N PRO A 124 -8.52 -4.92 1.83
CA PRO A 124 -7.76 -4.16 2.82
C PRO A 124 -7.90 -4.80 4.22
N HIS A 125 -6.79 -4.92 4.93
CA HIS A 125 -6.75 -5.45 6.30
C HIS A 125 -6.12 -4.45 7.26
N LEU A 126 -6.68 -4.33 8.46
CA LEU A 126 -6.04 -3.59 9.55
C LEU A 126 -4.80 -4.36 10.03
N ILE A 127 -3.65 -3.71 9.99
CA ILE A 127 -2.36 -4.31 10.36
C ILE A 127 -2.39 -4.86 11.80
N GLU A 128 -2.99 -4.12 12.74
CA GLU A 128 -3.06 -4.52 14.16
C GLU A 128 -3.87 -5.79 14.40
N THR A 129 -4.78 -6.14 13.48
CA THR A 129 -5.60 -7.36 13.60
C THR A 129 -4.87 -8.62 13.14
N LEU A 130 -3.71 -8.46 12.48
CA LEU A 130 -2.94 -9.59 11.97
C LEU A 130 -2.20 -10.29 13.13
N LYS A 131 -2.39 -11.60 13.25
CA LYS A 131 -1.76 -12.41 14.31
C LYS A 131 -0.23 -12.19 14.39
N ARG A 132 0.45 -12.24 13.24
CA ARG A 132 1.91 -12.09 13.14
C ARG A 132 2.38 -10.66 13.43
N PHE A 133 1.52 -9.66 13.24
CA PHE A 133 1.81 -8.32 13.72
C PHE A 133 1.83 -8.31 15.24
N GLY A 134 0.80 -8.88 15.89
CA GLY A 134 0.72 -8.94 17.35
C GLY A 134 1.92 -9.68 17.97
N GLU A 135 2.31 -10.81 17.40
CA GLU A 135 3.49 -11.59 17.82
C GLU A 135 4.79 -10.78 17.77
N ARG A 136 4.92 -9.86 16.80
CA ARG A 136 6.11 -9.05 16.62
C ARG A 136 6.07 -7.75 17.42
N TRP A 137 4.94 -7.06 17.46
CA TRP A 137 4.88 -5.64 17.80
C TRP A 137 4.13 -5.33 19.11
N ASN A 138 3.31 -6.24 19.65
CA ASN A 138 2.53 -5.94 20.86
C ASN A 138 3.40 -5.52 22.05
N ASP A 139 4.54 -6.19 22.23
CA ASP A 139 5.52 -5.89 23.27
C ASP A 139 6.68 -5.00 22.78
N ASN A 140 6.67 -4.61 21.50
CA ASN A 140 7.73 -3.83 20.84
C ASN A 140 7.22 -2.47 20.32
N GLY A 141 6.38 -1.78 21.10
CA GLY A 141 5.91 -0.42 20.77
C GLY A 141 4.68 -0.36 19.86
N LYS A 142 4.05 -1.50 19.55
CA LYS A 142 2.79 -1.61 18.78
C LYS A 142 2.90 -0.91 17.43
N MET A 143 1.85 -0.22 16.98
CA MET A 143 1.87 0.54 15.72
C MET A 143 2.91 1.64 15.68
N ALA A 144 3.19 2.31 16.81
CA ALA A 144 4.19 3.37 16.83
C ALA A 144 5.60 2.79 16.56
N GLY A 145 5.93 1.66 17.21
CA GLY A 145 7.18 0.94 16.98
C GLY A 145 7.29 0.42 15.54
N PHE A 146 6.21 -0.16 15.01
CA PHE A 146 6.16 -0.62 13.62
C PHE A 146 6.39 0.51 12.62
N ARG A 147 5.70 1.65 12.77
CA ARG A 147 5.83 2.79 11.86
C ARG A 147 7.24 3.39 11.90
N ALA A 148 7.83 3.51 13.09
CA ALA A 148 9.21 3.96 13.24
C ALA A 148 10.20 3.01 12.57
N TYR A 149 10.06 1.70 12.81
CA TYR A 149 10.88 0.68 12.18
C TYR A 149 10.82 0.71 10.66
N LEU A 150 9.62 0.85 10.10
CA LEU A 150 9.42 0.94 8.67
C LEU A 150 10.04 2.23 8.12
N ALA A 151 9.79 3.39 8.73
CA ALA A 151 10.33 4.67 8.29
C ALA A 151 11.87 4.71 8.20
N GLU A 152 12.57 3.99 9.08
CA GLU A 152 14.04 3.86 9.04
C GLU A 152 14.57 3.05 7.83
N ARG A 153 13.71 2.31 7.15
CA ARG A 153 14.08 1.34 6.09
C ARG A 153 13.59 1.73 4.70
N LEU A 154 12.83 2.82 4.59
CA LEU A 154 12.34 3.38 3.33
C LEU A 154 13.28 4.42 2.76
#